data_AF-A0A1V2ZH21-F1
#
_entry.id   AF-A0A1V2ZH21-F1
#
_cell.length_a   1.000
_cell.length_b   1.000
_cell.length_c   1.000
_cell.angle_alpha   90.00
_cell.angle_beta   90.00
_cell.angle_gamma   90.00
#
_symmetry.space_group_name_H-M   'P 1'
#
loop_
_entity.id
_entity.type
_entity.pdbx_description
1 polymer ?
#
loop_
_entity_poly.entity_id
_entity_poly.type
_entity_poly.pdbx_seq_one_letter_code
_entity_poly.pdbx_strand_id
1 'polypeptide(L)'
;MRLSDEQKTKLAAEYAAGGNIRQLAMSWGVSREAVRSALKQQHVPVRQVVLTENQLEDAASMKTRGWSLNQLGALYGVDPKTMKARLLARAQGSE
;
A
#
# COMPACT_ATOMS: atom_id res chain seq x y z
N MET A 1 20.23 6.76 -2.55
CA MET A 1 20.15 6.86 -4.01
C MET A 1 19.02 7.82 -4.37
N ARG A 2 19.32 8.90 -5.10
CA ARG A 2 18.34 9.91 -5.48
C ARG A 2 17.95 9.63 -6.94
N LEU A 3 16.65 9.43 -7.19
CA LEU A 3 16.13 9.22 -8.54
C LEU A 3 16.27 10.54 -9.33
N SER A 4 16.75 10.46 -10.57
CA SER A 4 16.72 11.57 -11.52
C SER A 4 15.28 11.90 -11.92
N ASP A 5 15.02 13.11 -12.42
CA ASP A 5 13.64 13.52 -12.72
C ASP A 5 12.96 12.60 -13.74
N GLU A 6 13.66 12.21 -14.80
CA GLU A 6 13.15 11.24 -15.79
C GLU A 6 12.79 9.88 -15.15
N GLN A 7 13.59 9.41 -14.19
CA GLN A 7 13.32 8.16 -13.47
C GLN A 7 12.08 8.29 -12.59
N LYS A 8 11.87 9.45 -11.96
CA LYS A 8 10.65 9.71 -11.18
C LYS A 8 9.43 9.73 -12.07
N THR A 9 9.50 10.34 -13.26
CA THR A 9 8.39 10.38 -14.22
C THR A 9 8.03 8.99 -14.72
N LYS A 10 9.02 8.16 -15.09
CA LYS A 10 8.78 6.76 -15.47
C LYS A 10 8.17 5.95 -14.32
N LEU A 11 8.71 6.07 -13.12
CA LEU A 11 8.18 5.40 -11.92
C LEU A 11 6.75 5.84 -11.60
N ALA A 12 6.44 7.12 -11.76
CA ALA A 12 5.11 7.69 -11.62
C ALA A 12 4.12 7.12 -12.64
N ALA A 13 4.54 6.98 -13.90
CA ALA A 13 3.72 6.38 -14.96
C ALA A 13 3.43 4.90 -14.68
N GLU A 14 4.43 4.12 -14.24
CA GLU A 14 4.23 2.72 -13.86
C GLU A 14 3.32 2.57 -12.62
N TYR A 15 3.45 3.48 -11.65
CA TYR A 15 2.53 3.52 -10.50
C TYR A 15 1.10 3.86 -10.93
N ALA A 16 0.92 4.84 -11.81
CA ALA A 16 -0.38 5.22 -12.35
C ALA A 16 -1.04 4.09 -13.17
N ALA A 17 -0.23 3.27 -13.84
CA ALA A 17 -0.68 2.06 -14.55
C ALA A 17 -1.14 0.92 -13.62
N GLY A 18 -1.08 1.10 -12.30
CA GLY A 18 -1.50 0.12 -11.30
C GLY A 18 -0.34 -0.57 -10.56
N GLY A 19 0.91 -0.14 -10.79
CA GLY A 19 2.08 -0.66 -10.11
C GLY A 19 2.02 -0.43 -8.60
N ASN A 20 2.31 -1.47 -7.81
CA ASN A 20 2.41 -1.34 -6.36
C ASN A 20 3.77 -0.73 -5.97
N ILE A 21 3.80 0.18 -4.99
CA ILE A 21 5.04 0.77 -4.43
C ILE A 21 6.07 -0.30 -4.07
N ARG A 22 5.62 -1.45 -3.54
CA ARG A 22 6.51 -2.55 -3.15
C ARG A 22 7.16 -3.21 -4.36
N GLN A 23 6.40 -3.42 -5.44
CA GLN A 23 6.93 -3.97 -6.69
C GLN A 23 7.84 -2.97 -7.38
N LEU A 24 7.45 -1.69 -7.45
CA LEU A 24 8.28 -0.62 -8.00
C LEU A 24 9.61 -0.48 -7.25
N ALA A 25 9.59 -0.56 -5.92
CA ALA A 25 10.80 -0.56 -5.10
C ALA A 25 11.75 -1.72 -5.47
N MET A 26 11.22 -2.93 -5.66
CA MET A 26 12.02 -4.09 -6.07
C MET A 26 12.54 -3.96 -7.50
N SER A 27 11.67 -3.63 -8.46
CA SER A 27 12.04 -3.52 -9.88
C SER A 27 13.06 -2.42 -10.15
N TRP A 28 12.97 -1.30 -9.42
CA TRP A 28 13.92 -0.19 -9.54
C TRP A 28 15.13 -0.30 -8.59
N GLY A 29 15.16 -1.29 -7.70
CA GLY A 29 16.23 -1.46 -6.72
C GLY A 29 16.32 -0.31 -5.70
N VAL A 30 15.20 0.36 -5.40
CA VAL A 30 15.14 1.51 -4.49
C VAL A 30 14.27 1.23 -3.28
N SER A 31 14.49 1.97 -2.19
CA SER A 31 13.66 1.88 -0.99
C SER A 31 12.24 2.39 -1.25
N ARG A 32 11.24 1.82 -0.56
CA ARG A 32 9.83 2.27 -0.59
C ARG A 32 9.67 3.76 -0.29
N GLU A 33 10.49 4.30 0.59
CA GLU A 33 10.56 5.73 0.90
C GLU A 33 10.99 6.57 -0.31
N ALA A 34 11.97 6.09 -1.09
CA ALA A 34 12.42 6.78 -2.30
C ALA A 34 11.33 6.79 -3.38
N VAL A 35 10.60 5.68 -3.53
CA VAL A 35 9.41 5.61 -4.40
C VAL A 35 8.36 6.63 -3.96
N ARG A 36 8.02 6.68 -2.67
CA ARG A 36 7.08 7.68 -2.13
C ARG A 36 7.53 9.12 -2.36
N SER A 37 8.80 9.43 -2.10
CA SER A 37 9.36 10.75 -2.35
C SER A 37 9.31 11.12 -3.84
N ALA A 38 9.60 10.17 -4.74
CA ALA A 38 9.51 10.37 -6.18
C ALA A 38 8.07 10.65 -6.62
N LEU A 39 7.10 9.86 -6.18
CA LEU A 39 5.68 10.07 -6.47
C LEU A 39 5.18 11.42 -5.95
N LYS A 40 5.58 11.80 -4.72
CA LYS A 40 5.25 13.10 -4.13
C LYS A 40 5.82 14.27 -4.93
N GLN A 41 7.06 14.13 -5.42
CA GLN A 41 7.71 15.16 -6.26
C GLN A 41 7.08 15.27 -7.65
N GLN A 42 6.51 14.18 -8.18
CA GLN A 42 5.78 14.18 -9.44
C GLN A 42 4.31 14.58 -9.27
N HIS A 43 3.91 15.05 -8.07
CA HIS A 43 2.52 15.40 -7.73
C HIS A 43 1.52 14.27 -7.99
N VAL A 44 2.00 13.02 -8.10
CA VAL A 44 1.12 11.87 -8.21
C VAL A 44 0.48 11.67 -6.85
N PRO A 45 -0.86 11.65 -6.75
CA PRO A 45 -1.53 11.32 -5.52
C PRO A 45 -1.11 9.90 -5.18
N VAL A 46 -0.18 9.77 -4.23
CA VAL A 46 0.12 8.50 -3.62
C VAL A 46 -1.20 8.07 -3.02
N ARG A 47 -1.83 7.06 -3.60
CA ARG A 47 -2.96 6.41 -2.98
C ARG A 47 -2.41 5.83 -1.69
N GLN A 48 -2.50 6.60 -0.62
CA GLN A 48 -2.48 6.05 0.70
C GLN A 48 -3.61 5.06 0.65
N VAL A 49 -3.29 3.78 0.71
CA VAL A 49 -4.33 2.76 0.84
C VAL A 49 -4.93 2.98 2.22
N VAL A 50 -5.87 3.92 2.26
CA VAL A 50 -6.80 4.06 3.34
C VAL A 50 -7.78 2.96 3.06
N LEU A 51 -7.56 1.81 3.71
CA LEU A 51 -8.63 0.85 3.90
C LEU A 51 -9.81 1.65 4.45
N THR A 52 -10.84 1.82 3.63
CA THR A 52 -12.10 2.39 4.08
C THR A 52 -12.70 1.45 5.10
N GLU A 53 -13.57 1.95 5.98
CA GLU A 53 -14.22 1.13 7.01
C GLU A 53 -14.90 -0.10 6.42
N ASN A 54 -15.55 0.06 5.26
CA ASN A 54 -16.13 -1.05 4.49
C ASN A 54 -15.11 -2.11 4.08
N GLN A 55 -13.91 -1.72 3.62
CA GLN A 55 -12.86 -2.68 3.26
C GLN A 55 -12.26 -3.36 4.50
N LEU A 56 -12.26 -2.67 5.64
CA LEU A 56 -11.85 -3.23 6.92
C LEU A 56 -12.87 -4.25 7.45
N GLU A 57 -14.17 -4.00 7.29
CA GLU A 57 -15.24 -4.95 7.60
C GLU A 57 -15.19 -6.18 6.70
N ASP A 58 -14.96 -5.97 5.41
CA ASP A 58 -14.81 -7.04 4.43
C ASP A 58 -13.57 -7.89 4.76
N ALA A 59 -12.43 -7.26 5.05
CA ALA A 59 -11.21 -7.94 5.50
C ALA A 59 -11.40 -8.68 6.85
N ALA A 60 -12.15 -8.12 7.79
CA ALA A 60 -12.47 -8.76 9.06
C ALA A 60 -13.34 -10.01 8.86
N SER A 61 -14.35 -9.91 7.99
CA SER A 61 -15.21 -11.03 7.60
C SER A 61 -14.45 -12.11 6.83
N MET A 62 -13.48 -11.75 6.00
CA MET A 62 -12.61 -12.73 5.35
C MET A 62 -11.67 -13.41 6.34
N LYS A 63 -11.13 -12.67 7.32
CA LYS A 63 -10.30 -13.24 8.38
C LYS A 63 -11.06 -14.29 9.19
N THR A 64 -12.33 -14.06 9.53
CA THR A 64 -13.17 -15.05 10.23
C THR A 64 -13.47 -16.28 9.37
N ARG A 65 -13.45 -16.15 8.04
CA ARG A 65 -13.56 -17.25 7.07
C ARG A 65 -12.25 -18.02 6.84
N GLY A 66 -11.19 -17.72 7.59
CA GLY A 66 -9.91 -18.43 7.53
C GLY A 66 -8.85 -17.79 6.62
N TRP A 67 -9.07 -16.57 6.13
CA TRP A 67 -8.05 -15.87 5.34
C TRP A 67 -6.89 -15.40 6.21
N SER A 68 -5.67 -15.58 5.71
CA SER A 68 -4.45 -15.10 6.39
C SER A 68 -4.23 -13.60 6.18
N LEU A 69 -3.57 -12.96 7.15
CA LEU A 69 -3.18 -11.54 7.04
C LEU A 69 -2.26 -11.26 5.83
N ASN A 70 -1.49 -12.24 5.39
CA ASN A 70 -0.67 -12.13 4.18
C ASN A 70 -1.53 -12.06 2.92
N GLN A 71 -2.57 -12.90 2.82
CA GLN A 71 -3.49 -12.88 1.69
C GLN A 71 -4.31 -11.58 1.67
N LEU A 72 -4.81 -11.15 2.84
CA LEU A 72 -5.52 -9.87 2.95
C LEU A 72 -4.59 -8.69 2.63
N GLY A 73 -3.35 -8.70 3.12
CA GLY A 73 -2.38 -7.66 2.78
C GLY A 73 -2.09 -7.59 1.28
N ALA A 74 -1.94 -8.73 0.61
CA ALA A 74 -1.77 -8.79 -0.84
C ALA A 74 -3.02 -8.29 -1.59
N LEU A 75 -4.21 -8.73 -1.17
CA LEU A 75 -5.49 -8.38 -1.79
C LEU A 75 -5.78 -6.87 -1.74
N TYR A 76 -5.55 -6.25 -0.58
CA TYR A 76 -5.77 -4.81 -0.40
C TYR A 76 -4.51 -3.97 -0.66
N GLY A 77 -3.39 -4.59 -1.04
CA GLY A 77 -2.13 -3.87 -1.32
C GLY A 77 -1.50 -3.21 -0.09
N VAL A 78 -1.79 -3.70 1.12
CA VAL A 78 -1.23 -3.20 2.39
C VAL A 78 -0.26 -4.20 3.01
N ASP A 79 0.67 -3.71 3.83
CA ASP A 79 1.55 -4.61 4.57
C ASP A 79 0.73 -5.45 5.58
N PRO A 80 1.00 -6.76 5.73
CA PRO A 80 0.28 -7.63 6.67
C PRO A 80 0.32 -7.11 8.11
N LYS A 81 1.41 -6.45 8.53
CA LYS A 81 1.51 -5.81 9.86
C LYS A 81 0.59 -4.60 9.95
N THR A 82 0.50 -3.79 8.89
CA THR A 82 -0.43 -2.66 8.80
C THR A 82 -1.88 -3.15 8.81
N MET A 83 -2.19 -4.22 8.07
CA MET A 83 -3.51 -4.85 8.09
C MET A 83 -3.89 -5.32 9.50
N LYS A 84 -2.98 -5.99 10.19
CA LYS A 84 -3.18 -6.41 11.59
C LYS A 84 -3.46 -5.22 12.51
N ALA A 85 -2.64 -4.17 12.44
CA ALA A 85 -2.79 -2.97 13.27
C ALA A 85 -4.12 -2.25 13.02
N ARG A 86 -4.55 -2.16 11.74
CA ARG A 86 -5.83 -1.56 11.35
C ARG A 86 -7.03 -2.37 11.84
N LEU A 87 -6.98 -3.71 11.68
CA LEU A 87 -8.03 -4.61 12.18
C LEU A 87 -8.12 -4.57 13.71
N LEU A 88 -6.99 -4.50 14.43
CA LEU A 88 -6.96 -4.36 15.88
C LEU A 88 -7.53 -3.01 16.35
N ALA A 89 -7.09 -1.91 15.74
CA ALA A 89 -7.60 -0.58 16.07
C ALA A 89 -9.12 -0.47 15.86
N ARG A 90 -9.67 -1.11 14.81
CA ARG A 90 -11.13 -1.20 14.58
C ARG A 90 -11.85 -2.03 15.64
N ALA A 91 -11.27 -3.16 16.07
CA ALA A 91 -11.84 -4.02 17.09
C ALA A 91 -11.88 -3.35 18.48
N GLN A 92 -10.98 -2.39 18.74
CA GLN A 92 -10.92 -1.62 19.99
C GLN A 92 -11.63 -0.27 19.95
N GLY A 93 -12.22 0.11 18.80
CA GLY A 93 -13.00 1.35 18.65
C GLY A 93 -14.51 1.12 18.62
N SER A 94 -14.99 -0.03 19.09
CA SER A 94 -16.42 -0.32 19.29
C SER A 94 -16.71 -0.29 20.79
N GLU A 95 -16.58 0.89 21.39
CA GLU A 95 -17.06 1.21 22.75
C GLU A 95 -17.85 2.51 22.68
#